data_AF-A0A2P6V7R9-F1
#
_entry.id   AF-A0A2P6V7R9-F1
#
_cell.length_a   1.000
_cell.length_b   1.000
_cell.length_c   1.000
_cell.angle_alpha   90.00
_cell.angle_beta   90.00
_cell.angle_gamma   90.00
#
_symmetry.space_group_name_H-M   'P 1'
#
loop_
_entity.id
_entity.type
_entity.pdbx_description
1 polymer ?
#
loop_
_entity_poly.entity_id
_entity_poly.type
_entity_poly.pdbx_seq_one_letter_code
_entity_poly.pdbx_strand_id
1 'polypeptide(L)'
;MCIPYGALVAAGGLVGKLVGWGQPATVMLVVGGLQLALSYLSLSVWRKARSAAPYTLAEAGLAGWLAYYAARAVQQGVASTAMGCLLGLSAAMALLLLYNLAAGGNPPRRGTHAAAPAPAAAPAS
;
A
#
# COMPACT_ATOMS: atom_id res chain seq x y z
N MET A 1 3.32 3.15 -3.01
CA MET A 1 3.67 3.23 -1.57
C MET A 1 2.41 2.98 -0.76
N CYS A 2 2.12 1.74 -0.42
CA CYS A 2 0.84 1.31 0.16
C CYS A 2 1.00 0.68 1.54
N ILE A 3 2.07 0.98 2.27
CA ILE A 3 2.44 0.33 3.54
C ILE A 3 1.28 0.26 4.54
N PRO A 4 0.58 1.36 4.89
CA PRO A 4 -0.51 1.28 5.87
C PRO A 4 -1.67 0.40 5.39
N TYR A 5 -2.04 0.49 4.10
CA TYR A 5 -3.08 -0.32 3.50
C TYR A 5 -2.69 -1.81 3.44
N GLY A 6 -1.49 -2.13 2.96
CA GLY A 6 -0.98 -3.50 2.91
C GLY A 6 -0.87 -4.13 4.29
N ALA A 7 -0.43 -3.35 5.29
CA ALA A 7 -0.37 -3.79 6.69
C ALA A 7 -1.77 -4.05 7.25
N LEU A 8 -2.73 -3.16 7.01
CA LEU A 8 -4.12 -3.36 7.43
C LEU A 8 -4.72 -4.63 6.83
N VAL A 9 -4.53 -4.85 5.52
CA VAL A 9 -5.06 -6.04 4.82
C VAL A 9 -4.39 -7.32 5.34
N ALA A 10 -3.07 -7.31 5.52
CA ALA A 10 -2.33 -8.45 6.07
C ALA A 10 -2.76 -8.77 7.51
N ALA A 11 -2.86 -7.74 8.36
CA ALA A 11 -3.33 -7.87 9.73
C ALA A 11 -4.78 -8.38 9.80
N GLY A 12 -5.67 -7.85 8.96
CA GLY A 12 -7.05 -8.33 8.84
C GLY A 12 -7.11 -9.81 8.43
N GLY A 13 -6.23 -10.24 7.52
CA GLY A 13 -6.08 -11.65 7.15
C GLY A 13 -5.59 -12.50 8.31
N LEU A 14 -4.60 -12.04 9.07
CA LEU A 14 -4.09 -12.75 10.25
C LEU A 14 -5.17 -12.91 11.33
N VAL A 15 -5.85 -11.82 11.69
CA VAL A 15 -6.97 -11.86 12.63
C VAL A 15 -8.06 -12.79 12.12
N GLY A 16 -8.42 -12.69 10.84
CA GLY A 16 -9.36 -13.60 10.17
C GLY A 16 -8.97 -15.08 10.31
N LYS A 17 -7.68 -15.41 10.23
CA LYS A 17 -7.19 -16.79 10.43
C LYS A 17 -7.38 -17.24 11.87
N LEU A 18 -7.11 -16.36 12.83
CA LEU A 18 -7.27 -16.66 14.27
C LEU A 18 -8.73 -16.87 14.64
N VAL A 19 -9.68 -16.17 14.00
CA VAL A 19 -11.13 -16.32 14.23
C VAL A 19 -11.82 -17.30 13.27
N GLY A 20 -11.07 -18.04 12.44
CA GLY A 20 -11.60 -19.15 11.65
C GLY A 20 -12.27 -18.78 10.32
N TRP A 21 -12.03 -17.60 9.75
CA TRP A 21 -12.62 -17.16 8.46
C TRP A 21 -12.13 -17.93 7.22
N GLY A 22 -11.29 -18.96 7.38
CA GLY A 22 -10.93 -19.88 6.30
C GLY A 22 -10.21 -19.20 5.13
N GLN A 23 -10.80 -19.32 3.93
CA GLN A 23 -10.16 -18.92 2.67
C GLN A 23 -10.01 -17.38 2.56
N PRO A 24 -11.05 -16.55 2.78
CA PRO A 24 -10.91 -15.09 2.72
C PRO A 24 -9.77 -14.52 3.56
N ALA A 25 -9.58 -15.03 4.77
CA ALA A 25 -8.47 -14.62 5.64
C ALA A 25 -7.10 -14.93 5.03
N THR A 26 -6.98 -16.07 4.34
CA THR A 26 -5.74 -16.47 3.66
C THR A 26 -5.46 -15.54 2.47
N VAL A 27 -6.50 -15.18 1.70
CA VAL A 27 -6.36 -14.23 0.57
C VAL A 27 -5.91 -12.86 1.07
N MET A 28 -6.57 -12.34 2.11
CA MET A 28 -6.18 -11.06 2.71
C MET A 28 -4.73 -11.09 3.20
N LEU A 29 -4.33 -12.16 3.90
CA LEU A 29 -2.96 -12.28 4.41
C LEU A 29 -1.91 -12.30 3.29
N VAL A 30 -2.13 -13.11 2.25
CA VAL A 30 -1.20 -13.25 1.12
C VAL A 30 -1.14 -11.97 0.30
N VAL A 31 -2.29 -11.41 -0.08
CA VAL A 31 -2.35 -10.19 -0.89
C VAL A 31 -1.80 -8.99 -0.12
N GLY A 32 -2.13 -8.85 1.17
CA GLY A 32 -1.57 -7.82 2.04
C GLY A 32 -0.05 -7.95 2.19
N GLY A 33 0.46 -9.17 2.38
CA GLY A 33 1.90 -9.45 2.42
C GLY A 33 2.61 -9.10 1.11
N LEU A 34 2.02 -9.46 -0.03
CA LEU A 34 2.55 -9.11 -1.35
C LEU A 34 2.56 -7.59 -1.58
N GLN A 35 1.51 -6.89 -1.13
CA GLN A 35 1.44 -5.43 -1.17
C GLN A 35 2.58 -4.80 -0.35
N LEU A 36 2.86 -5.32 0.84
CA LEU A 36 3.97 -4.87 1.70
C LEU A 36 5.34 -5.11 1.05
N ALA A 37 5.54 -6.30 0.45
CA ALA A 37 6.78 -6.62 -0.24
C ALA A 37 7.02 -5.69 -1.44
N LEU A 38 5.99 -5.45 -2.25
CA LEU A 38 6.06 -4.50 -3.36
C LEU A 38 6.29 -3.07 -2.88
N SER A 39 5.64 -2.64 -1.80
CA SER A 39 5.88 -1.35 -1.15
C SER A 39 7.34 -1.22 -0.71
N TYR A 40 7.92 -2.25 -0.09
CA TYR A 40 9.31 -2.22 0.35
C TYR A 40 10.30 -2.10 -0.83
N LEU A 41 10.08 -2.89 -1.89
CA LEU A 41 10.89 -2.83 -3.12
C LEU A 41 10.76 -1.47 -3.81
N SER A 42 9.52 -0.97 -3.93
CA SER A 42 9.21 0.36 -4.44
C SER A 42 9.98 1.44 -3.67
N LEU A 43 10.08 1.31 -2.34
CA LEU A 43 10.77 2.29 -1.48
C LEU A 43 12.27 2.20 -1.68
N SER A 44 12.81 0.99 -1.84
CA SER A 44 14.22 0.76 -2.16
C SER A 44 14.61 1.42 -3.49
N VAL A 45 13.79 1.28 -4.53
CA VAL A 45 14.04 1.87 -5.86
C VAL A 45 13.85 3.39 -5.83
N TRP A 46 12.79 3.87 -5.18
CA TRP A 46 12.53 5.30 -5.03
C TRP A 46 13.64 6.03 -4.26
N ARG A 47 14.21 5.40 -3.22
CA ARG A 47 15.40 5.91 -2.50
C ARG A 47 16.63 6.05 -3.39
N LYS A 48 16.74 5.26 -4.46
CA LYS A 48 17.81 5.34 -5.47
C LYS A 48 17.52 6.39 -6.55
N ALA A 49 16.53 7.27 -6.33
CA ALA A 49 16.05 8.26 -7.30
C ALA A 49 15.60 7.68 -8.66
N ARG A 50 15.26 6.38 -8.68
CA ARG A 50 14.72 5.69 -9.86
C ARG A 50 13.20 5.68 -9.81
N SER A 51 12.59 5.59 -10.98
CA SER A 51 11.13 5.53 -11.08
C SER A 51 10.59 4.27 -10.39
N ALA A 52 9.63 4.47 -9.49
CA ALA A 52 8.90 3.41 -8.82
C ALA A 52 7.53 3.12 -9.47
N ALA A 53 7.24 3.74 -10.62
CA ALA A 53 5.98 3.62 -11.34
C ALA A 53 5.50 2.18 -11.60
N PRO A 54 6.34 1.21 -12.06
CA PRO A 54 5.86 -0.15 -12.30
C PRO A 54 5.42 -0.85 -11.01
N TYR A 55 6.04 -0.55 -9.87
CA TYR A 55 5.62 -1.08 -8.57
C TYR A 55 4.29 -0.48 -8.15
N THR A 56 4.09 0.83 -8.33
CA THR A 56 2.81 1.50 -8.05
C THR A 56 1.68 0.92 -8.92
N LEU A 57 1.96 0.61 -10.18
CA LEU A 57 0.98 -0.04 -11.08
C LEU A 57 0.64 -1.45 -10.61
N ALA A 58 1.64 -2.25 -10.21
CA ALA A 58 1.43 -3.57 -9.65
C ALA A 58 0.61 -3.51 -8.34
N GLU A 59 0.92 -2.56 -7.46
CA GLU A 59 0.15 -2.29 -6.25
C GLU A 59 -1.30 -1.92 -6.55
N ALA A 60 -1.55 -1.12 -7.60
CA ALA A 60 -2.90 -0.76 -8.04
C ALA A 60 -3.66 -1.97 -8.58
N GLY A 61 -2.99 -2.83 -9.36
CA GLY A 61 -3.56 -4.07 -9.87
C GLY A 61 -3.98 -5.03 -8.76
N LEU A 62 -3.14 -5.20 -7.73
CA LEU A 62 -3.46 -6.04 -6.57
C LEU A 62 -4.63 -5.48 -5.75
N ALA A 63 -4.67 -4.16 -5.52
CA ALA A 63 -5.78 -3.52 -4.85
C ALA A 63 -7.09 -3.66 -5.65
N GLY A 64 -7.04 -3.49 -6.97
CA GLY A 64 -8.20 -3.68 -7.86
C GLY A 64 -8.69 -5.12 -7.88
N TRP A 65 -7.79 -6.10 -7.93
CA TRP A 65 -8.13 -7.51 -7.84
C TRP A 65 -8.79 -7.86 -6.50
N LEU A 66 -8.26 -7.33 -5.39
CA LEU A 66 -8.84 -7.56 -4.06
C LEU A 66 -10.23 -6.93 -3.93
N ALA A 67 -10.45 -5.76 -4.54
CA ALA A 67 -11.77 -5.15 -4.65
C ALA A 67 -12.73 -6.07 -5.41
N TYR A 68 -12.31 -6.61 -6.56
CA TYR A 68 -13.13 -7.56 -7.33
C TYR A 68 -13.48 -8.83 -6.52
N TYR A 69 -12.49 -9.40 -5.82
CA TYR A 69 -12.69 -10.54 -4.93
C TYR A 69 -13.72 -10.23 -3.83
N ALA A 70 -13.58 -9.08 -3.17
CA ALA A 70 -14.49 -8.65 -2.11
C ALA A 70 -15.91 -8.36 -2.65
N ALA A 71 -16.03 -7.77 -3.85
CA ALA A 71 -17.33 -7.56 -4.51
C ALA A 71 -18.05 -8.89 -4.76
N ARG A 72 -17.34 -9.92 -5.23
CA ARG A 72 -17.90 -11.26 -5.44
C ARG A 72 -18.39 -11.87 -4.13
N ALA A 73 -17.63 -11.72 -3.04
CA ALA A 73 -18.03 -12.20 -1.72
C ALA A 73 -19.29 -11.48 -1.20
N VAL A 74 -19.39 -10.16 -1.39
CA VAL A 74 -20.57 -9.36 -1.03
C VAL A 74 -21.80 -9.80 -1.83
N GLN A 75 -21.66 -10.00 -3.15
CA GLN A 75 -22.75 -10.50 -4.01
C GLN A 75 -23.27 -11.89 -3.59
N GLN A 76 -22.40 -12.70 -3.00
CA GLN A 76 -22.73 -14.04 -2.48
C GLN A 76 -23.24 -14.02 -1.03
N GLY A 77 -23.32 -12.85 -0.38
CA GLY A 77 -23.77 -12.70 1.00
C GLY A 77 -22.76 -13.18 2.06
N VAL A 78 -21.49 -13.36 1.70
CA VAL A 78 -20.45 -13.85 2.63
C VAL A 78 -19.84 -12.66 3.38
N ALA A 79 -20.01 -12.64 4.71
CA ALA A 79 -19.39 -11.65 5.61
C ALA A 79 -19.52 -10.20 5.09
N SER A 80 -20.73 -9.84 4.65
CA SER A 80 -21.02 -8.69 3.78
C SER A 80 -20.52 -7.36 4.31
N THR A 81 -20.49 -7.15 5.63
CA THR A 81 -19.95 -5.93 6.23
C THR A 81 -18.43 -5.85 6.11
N ALA A 82 -17.72 -6.90 6.53
CA ALA A 82 -16.25 -6.91 6.48
C ALA A 82 -15.73 -6.92 5.04
N MET A 83 -16.37 -7.71 4.17
CA MET A 83 -16.07 -7.73 2.73
C MET A 83 -16.49 -6.44 2.05
N GLY A 84 -17.56 -5.79 2.49
CA GLY A 84 -17.96 -4.45 2.03
C GLY A 84 -16.92 -3.38 2.38
N CYS A 85 -16.40 -3.40 3.62
CA CYS A 85 -15.30 -2.51 4.02
C CYS A 85 -14.03 -2.77 3.20
N LEU A 86 -13.67 -4.05 3.01
CA LEU A 86 -12.52 -4.45 2.22
C LEU A 86 -12.68 -3.99 0.76
N LEU A 87 -13.85 -4.16 0.17
CA LEU A 87 -14.20 -3.68 -1.17
C LEU A 87 -13.99 -2.17 -1.28
N GLY A 88 -14.59 -1.39 -0.39
CA GLY A 88 -14.49 0.07 -0.41
C GLY A 88 -13.05 0.56 -0.28
N LEU A 89 -12.31 0.04 0.69
CA LEU A 89 -10.91 0.39 0.92
C LEU A 89 -10.00 -0.01 -0.25
N SER A 90 -10.20 -1.21 -0.80
CA SER A 90 -9.40 -1.72 -1.91
C SER A 90 -9.65 -0.93 -3.19
N ALA A 91 -10.91 -0.60 -3.48
CA ALA A 91 -11.30 0.21 -4.64
C ALA A 91 -10.74 1.64 -4.52
N ALA A 92 -10.90 2.28 -3.35
CA ALA A 92 -10.34 3.60 -3.10
C ALA A 92 -8.81 3.61 -3.27
N MET A 93 -8.12 2.58 -2.77
CA MET A 93 -6.68 2.47 -2.91
C MET A 93 -6.24 2.29 -4.36
N ALA A 94 -6.93 1.44 -5.13
CA ALA A 94 -6.65 1.26 -6.55
C ALA A 94 -6.81 2.59 -7.31
N LEU A 95 -7.91 3.33 -7.07
CA LEU A 95 -8.16 4.63 -7.69
C LEU A 95 -7.09 5.67 -7.31
N LEU A 96 -6.70 5.74 -6.03
CA LEU A 96 -5.66 6.64 -5.57
C LEU A 96 -4.30 6.36 -6.24
N LEU A 97 -3.95 5.08 -6.42
CA LEU A 97 -2.69 4.69 -7.05
C LEU A 97 -2.69 4.99 -8.55
N LEU A 98 -3.81 4.78 -9.22
CA LEU A 98 -3.99 5.15 -10.63
C LEU A 98 -3.94 6.68 -10.80
N TYR A 99 -4.60 7.42 -9.91
CA TYR A 99 -4.50 8.89 -9.87
C TYR A 99 -3.05 9.33 -9.68
N ASN A 100 -2.32 8.75 -8.72
CA ASN A 100 -0.91 9.06 -8.50
C ASN A 100 -0.06 8.82 -9.75
N LEU A 101 -0.30 7.74 -10.50
CA LEU A 101 0.38 7.48 -11.76
C LEU A 101 0.05 8.56 -12.80
N ALA A 102 -1.22 8.93 -12.94
CA ALA A 102 -1.67 9.96 -13.88
C ALA A 102 -1.13 11.36 -13.52
N ALA A 103 -0.98 11.66 -12.22
CA ALA A 103 -0.46 12.92 -11.72
C ALA A 103 1.08 13.06 -11.81
N GLY A 104 1.77 12.10 -12.42
CA GLY A 104 3.24 12.13 -12.61
C GLY A 104 4.04 11.28 -11.62
N GLY A 105 3.37 10.45 -10.82
CA GLY A 105 3.99 9.52 -9.89
C GLY A 105 4.45 10.18 -8.59
N ASN A 106 5.19 9.42 -7.78
CA ASN A 106 5.74 9.93 -6.52
C ASN A 106 7.11 10.59 -6.82
N PRO A 107 7.27 11.92 -6.66
CA PRO A 107 8.51 12.61 -7.02
C PRO A 107 9.70 11.95 -6.29
N PRO A 108 10.81 11.62 -6.99
CA PRO A 108 11.96 11.01 -6.37
C PRO A 108 12.48 11.90 -5.24
N ARG A 109 12.89 11.31 -4.11
CA ARG A 109 13.56 12.02 -3.02
C ARG A 109 14.90 12.55 -3.55
N ARG A 110 14.91 13.75 -4.14
CA ARG A 110 16.12 14.58 -4.18
C ARG A 110 16.38 15.00 -2.74
N GLY A 111 17.55 14.66 -2.22
CA GLY A 111 17.84 14.58 -0.80
C GLY A 111 17.32 15.76 0.02
N THR A 112 16.20 15.60 0.71
CA THR A 112 15.84 16.39 1.88
C THR A 112 16.58 15.83 3.09
N HIS A 113 17.89 16.00 3.03
CA HIS A 113 18.81 16.18 4.13
C HIS A 113 19.89 17.16 3.62
N ALA A 114 19.47 18.29 3.03
CA ALA A 114 20.27 19.49 3.17
C ALA A 114 20.19 19.79 4.67
N ALA A 115 21.22 19.37 5.40
CA ALA A 115 21.46 19.85 6.74
C ALA A 115 21.22 21.36 6.73
N ALA A 116 20.38 21.86 7.64
CA ALA A 116 20.43 23.27 7.97
C ALA A 116 21.92 23.61 8.19
N PRO A 117 22.47 24.64 7.54
CA PRO A 117 23.87 24.99 7.75
C PRO A 117 24.09 25.10 9.26
N ALA A 118 25.07 24.36 9.78
CA ALA A 118 25.47 24.46 11.17
C ALA A 118 25.66 25.95 11.52
N PRO A 119 25.16 26.44 12.66
CA PRO A 119 25.38 27.83 13.03
C PRO A 119 26.88 28.10 13.01
N ALA A 120 27.29 29.10 12.24
CA ALA A 120 28.68 29.49 12.10
C ALA A 120 29.28 29.71 13.50
N ALA A 121 30.38 29.03 13.79
CA ALA A 121 31.14 29.24 15.02
C ALA A 121 31.46 30.73 15.14
N ALA A 122 31.04 31.34 16.25
CA ALA A 122 31.39 32.71 16.59
C ALA A 122 32.92 32.84 16.66
N PRO A 123 33.53 33.90 16.09
CA PRO A 123 34.95 34.13 16.26
C PRO A 123 35.24 34.38 17.74
N ALA A 124 36.24 33.66 18.26
CA ALA A 124 36.80 33.93 19.58
C ALA A 124 37.47 35.31 19.59
N SER A 125 37.07 36.14 20.55
CA SER A 125 37.76 37.35 20.97
C SER A 125 37.72 37.46 22.48
#